data_AF-A0A2N0D1N0-F1
#
_entry.id   AF-A0A2N0D1N0-F1
#
_cell.length_a   1.000
_cell.length_b   1.000
_cell.length_c   1.000
_cell.angle_alpha   90.00
_cell.angle_beta   90.00
_cell.angle_gamma   90.00
#
_symmetry.space_group_name_H-M   'P 1'
#
loop_
_entity.id
_entity.type
_entity.pdbx_description
1 polymer ?
#
loop_
_entity_poly.entity_id
_entity_poly.type
_entity_poly.pdbx_seq_one_letter_code
_entity_poly.pdbx_strand_id
1 'polypeptide(L)'
;MTTKLKSHWWWDHTTKDFSEFDMEEFVAILPIAAVEQHGPHLPVRVDAAINAGTIVRTVELMDDDLPVLVLPMMPVGKSVEHTAFPGTLTFTYETLAKMWFELGESVNRAGCRKIIFVNSHGGQPQVMEIVCRELRVKLGMFAVSAWASAGADFSDLYSAHELKHGIHGGEAETSVMLHLHRDLIDMQYADDFVPVSVELENAGGLLMPEGRIGYGWQTQDVQPSGACGNAAAADAERGREHVERSARNLLKLINEVLEFPLDRITDKTMYRS
;
A
#
# COMPACT_ATOMS: atom_id res chain seq x y z
N MET A 1 -19.02 -18.34 -19.23
CA MET A 1 -19.61 -18.66 -17.93
C MET A 1 -18.50 -18.48 -16.93
N THR A 2 -18.57 -17.47 -16.08
CA THR A 2 -17.57 -17.24 -15.02
C THR A 2 -17.68 -18.38 -14.01
N THR A 3 -16.62 -19.18 -13.91
CA THR A 3 -16.56 -20.28 -12.94
C THR A 3 -16.33 -19.65 -11.57
N LYS A 4 -17.22 -19.91 -10.62
CA LYS A 4 -17.06 -19.49 -9.23
C LYS A 4 -15.68 -19.91 -8.72
N LEU A 5 -14.90 -18.96 -8.20
CA LEU A 5 -13.60 -19.25 -7.61
C LEU A 5 -13.77 -19.95 -6.27
N LYS A 6 -12.86 -20.88 -5.96
CA LYS A 6 -12.74 -21.47 -4.63
C LYS A 6 -12.33 -20.44 -3.58
N SER A 7 -11.51 -19.47 -3.99
CA SER A 7 -10.89 -18.45 -3.14
C SER A 7 -10.33 -17.34 -4.03
N HIS A 8 -10.24 -16.11 -3.52
CA HIS A 8 -9.50 -15.04 -4.18
C HIS A 8 -7.99 -15.08 -3.88
N TRP A 9 -7.49 -16.05 -3.11
CA TRP A 9 -6.05 -16.14 -2.82
C TRP A 9 -5.34 -17.04 -3.82
N TRP A 10 -4.26 -16.52 -4.43
CA TRP A 10 -3.48 -17.21 -5.46
C TRP A 10 -3.02 -18.61 -5.02
N TRP A 11 -2.51 -18.74 -3.78
CA TRP A 11 -1.93 -19.98 -3.25
C TRP A 11 -2.96 -21.05 -2.84
N ASP A 12 -4.26 -20.75 -2.89
CA ASP A 12 -5.31 -21.71 -2.53
C ASP A 12 -5.71 -22.63 -3.69
N HIS A 13 -5.26 -22.28 -4.89
CA HIS A 13 -5.57 -22.96 -6.15
C HIS A 13 -4.48 -23.95 -6.53
N THR A 14 -4.92 -25.06 -7.12
CA THR A 14 -4.05 -26.11 -7.63
C THR A 14 -3.60 -25.80 -9.05
N THR A 15 -2.55 -26.46 -9.52
CA THR A 15 -2.13 -26.38 -10.94
C THR A 15 -3.25 -26.77 -11.91
N LYS A 16 -4.18 -27.65 -11.48
CA LYS A 16 -5.35 -28.01 -12.29
C LYS A 16 -6.29 -26.81 -12.44
N ASP A 17 -6.59 -26.10 -11.36
CA ASP A 17 -7.45 -24.91 -11.39
C ASP A 17 -6.84 -23.84 -12.33
N PHE A 18 -5.53 -23.57 -12.20
CA PHE A 18 -4.82 -22.67 -13.12
C PHE A 18 -4.83 -23.11 -14.59
N SER A 19 -4.94 -24.41 -14.89
CA SER A 19 -5.05 -24.90 -16.26
C SER A 19 -6.43 -24.69 -16.89
N GLU A 20 -7.44 -24.41 -16.05
CA GLU A 20 -8.83 -24.19 -16.46
C GLU A 20 -9.22 -22.70 -16.43
N PHE A 21 -8.43 -21.85 -15.76
CA PHE A 21 -8.62 -20.40 -15.74
C PHE A 21 -8.21 -19.74 -17.06
N ASP A 22 -9.06 -18.84 -17.56
CA ASP A 22 -8.67 -17.88 -18.58
C ASP A 22 -7.96 -16.69 -17.93
N MET A 23 -6.67 -16.86 -17.62
CA MET A 23 -5.91 -15.91 -16.81
C MET A 23 -5.79 -14.51 -17.45
N GLU A 24 -6.06 -14.35 -18.75
CA GLU A 24 -6.05 -13.02 -19.39
C GLU A 24 -7.19 -12.12 -18.91
N GLU A 25 -8.30 -12.71 -18.44
CA GLU A 25 -9.44 -12.02 -17.82
C GLU A 25 -9.18 -11.64 -16.35
N PHE A 26 -8.11 -12.18 -15.75
CA PHE A 26 -7.84 -11.99 -14.32
C PHE A 26 -7.04 -10.72 -14.03
N VAL A 27 -7.23 -10.19 -12.83
CA VAL A 27 -6.36 -9.20 -12.20
C VAL A 27 -5.63 -9.83 -11.02
N ALA A 28 -4.30 -9.75 -11.04
CA ALA A 28 -3.48 -10.09 -9.89
C ALA A 28 -3.35 -8.89 -8.94
N ILE A 29 -3.40 -9.14 -7.63
CA ILE A 29 -3.14 -8.12 -6.61
C ILE A 29 -1.90 -8.53 -5.82
N LEU A 30 -0.89 -7.68 -5.74
CA LEU A 30 0.31 -7.89 -4.93
C LEU A 30 0.32 -6.91 -3.75
N PRO A 31 -0.05 -7.37 -2.54
CA PRO A 31 0.06 -6.57 -1.33
C PRO A 31 1.53 -6.35 -0.94
N ILE A 32 1.94 -5.09 -0.78
CA ILE A 32 3.30 -4.71 -0.37
C ILE A 32 3.25 -3.75 0.82
N ALA A 33 4.07 -4.03 1.83
CA ALA A 33 4.09 -3.26 3.08
C ALA A 33 5.53 -3.05 3.57
N ALA A 34 5.69 -2.73 4.85
CA ALA A 34 6.97 -2.57 5.52
C ALA A 34 6.92 -3.05 6.98
N VAL A 35 8.13 -3.18 7.56
CA VAL A 35 8.35 -3.45 8.98
C VAL A 35 9.29 -2.37 9.52
N GLU A 36 8.73 -1.41 10.24
CA GLU A 36 9.42 -0.21 10.70
C GLU A 36 8.84 0.34 11.99
N GLN A 37 9.67 1.08 12.73
CA GLN A 37 9.26 1.81 13.92
C GLN A 37 8.02 2.68 13.66
N HIS A 38 7.13 2.86 14.63
CA HIS A 38 5.96 3.74 14.52
C HIS A 38 5.75 4.53 15.83
N GLY A 39 6.85 5.08 16.34
CA GLY A 39 6.88 5.69 17.67
C GLY A 39 6.85 4.68 18.82
N PRO A 40 6.72 5.16 20.07
CA PRO A 40 6.83 4.34 21.26
C PRO A 40 5.58 3.52 21.60
N HIS A 41 4.42 3.82 20.99
CA HIS A 41 3.13 3.21 21.32
C HIS A 41 2.70 2.09 20.37
N LEU A 42 3.24 2.04 19.14
CA LEU A 42 2.85 1.08 18.11
C LEU A 42 3.92 0.00 17.88
N PRO A 43 3.51 -1.21 17.46
CA PRO A 43 4.44 -2.26 17.06
C PRO A 43 5.07 -1.97 15.69
N VAL A 44 6.17 -2.63 15.33
CA VAL A 44 6.86 -2.41 14.04
C VAL A 44 6.14 -2.99 12.80
N ARG A 45 4.85 -3.33 12.90
CA ARG A 45 4.09 -4.06 11.86
C ARG A 45 2.90 -3.28 11.30
N VAL A 46 2.82 -1.98 11.58
CA VAL A 46 1.66 -1.13 11.28
C VAL A 46 1.30 -1.22 9.79
N ASP A 47 2.25 -0.95 8.89
CA ASP A 47 2.01 -1.01 7.45
C ASP A 47 1.45 -2.36 7.02
N ALA A 48 2.09 -3.45 7.46
CA ALA A 48 1.68 -4.80 7.12
C ALA A 48 0.28 -5.14 7.67
N ALA A 49 -0.06 -4.65 8.86
CA ALA A 49 -1.37 -4.82 9.45
C ALA A 49 -2.46 -4.02 8.70
N ILE A 50 -2.21 -2.74 8.39
CA ILE A 50 -3.12 -1.89 7.63
C ILE A 50 -3.41 -2.50 6.25
N ASN A 51 -2.36 -2.94 5.55
CA ASN A 51 -2.48 -3.55 4.24
C ASN A 51 -3.28 -4.86 4.32
N ALA A 52 -2.96 -5.74 5.27
CA ALA A 52 -3.63 -7.02 5.42
C ALA A 52 -5.10 -6.83 5.76
N GLY A 53 -5.42 -5.93 6.70
CA GLY A 53 -6.79 -5.60 7.06
C GLY A 53 -7.60 -5.07 5.88
N THR A 54 -7.00 -4.17 5.10
CA THR A 54 -7.65 -3.61 3.90
C THR A 54 -7.88 -4.67 2.82
N ILE A 55 -6.88 -5.51 2.53
CA ILE A 55 -6.99 -6.57 1.52
C ILE A 55 -8.03 -7.61 1.94
N VAL A 56 -7.99 -8.09 3.18
CA VAL A 56 -8.99 -9.04 3.70
C VAL A 56 -10.38 -8.45 3.57
N ARG A 57 -10.56 -7.20 4.02
CA ARG A 57 -11.86 -6.54 3.92
C ARG A 57 -12.31 -6.34 2.47
N THR A 58 -11.40 -6.07 1.55
CA THR A 58 -11.70 -5.96 0.12
C THR A 58 -12.18 -7.29 -0.43
N VAL A 59 -11.49 -8.39 -0.11
CA VAL A 59 -11.88 -9.75 -0.52
C VAL A 59 -13.26 -10.14 0.03
N GLU A 60 -13.59 -9.77 1.26
CA GLU A 60 -14.94 -9.98 1.83
C GLU A 60 -16.05 -9.23 1.10
N LEU A 61 -15.72 -8.16 0.38
CA LEU A 61 -16.67 -7.37 -0.42
C LEU A 61 -16.78 -7.85 -1.87
N MET A 62 -15.93 -8.77 -2.32
CA MET A 62 -15.94 -9.31 -3.68
C MET A 62 -16.99 -10.40 -3.84
N ASP A 63 -17.56 -10.51 -5.03
CA ASP A 63 -18.34 -11.68 -5.43
C ASP A 63 -17.39 -12.84 -5.76
N ASP A 64 -17.77 -14.06 -5.39
CA ASP A 64 -16.93 -15.27 -5.53
C ASP A 64 -16.54 -15.58 -7.01
N ASP A 65 -17.22 -15.00 -8.00
CA ASP A 65 -16.94 -15.20 -9.43
C ASP A 65 -16.13 -14.05 -10.05
N LEU A 66 -15.74 -13.04 -9.26
CA LEU A 66 -14.88 -11.95 -9.71
C LEU A 66 -13.47 -12.50 -10.03
N PRO A 67 -12.93 -12.31 -11.24
CA PRO A 67 -11.66 -12.93 -11.66
C PRO A 67 -10.45 -12.17 -11.09
N VAL A 68 -10.27 -12.28 -9.78
CA VAL A 68 -9.23 -11.57 -9.02
C VAL A 68 -8.49 -12.57 -8.16
N LEU A 69 -7.15 -12.54 -8.21
CA LEU A 69 -6.28 -13.35 -7.37
C LEU A 69 -5.28 -12.47 -6.61
N VAL A 70 -5.31 -12.56 -5.29
CA VAL A 70 -4.40 -11.90 -4.37
C VAL A 70 -3.19 -12.79 -4.11
N LEU A 71 -2.01 -12.25 -4.40
CA LEU A 71 -0.72 -12.89 -4.15
C LEU A 71 -0.37 -12.89 -2.66
N PRO A 72 0.59 -13.75 -2.25
CA PRO A 72 1.29 -13.58 -0.98
C PRO A 72 1.68 -12.13 -0.72
N MET A 73 1.33 -11.60 0.45
CA MET A 73 1.83 -10.30 0.88
C MET A 73 3.35 -10.32 1.01
N MET A 74 3.99 -9.21 0.64
CA MET A 74 5.38 -8.92 0.96
C MET A 74 5.44 -7.98 2.17
N PRO A 75 5.67 -8.50 3.40
CA PRO A 75 5.54 -7.70 4.62
C PRO A 75 6.76 -6.79 4.89
N VAL A 76 7.94 -7.13 4.35
CA VAL A 76 9.17 -6.34 4.51
C VAL A 76 9.43 -5.57 3.21
N GLY A 77 9.57 -4.26 3.33
CA GLY A 77 9.72 -3.32 2.23
C GLY A 77 11.06 -2.57 2.27
N LYS A 78 11.03 -1.30 1.86
CA LYS A 78 12.20 -0.40 1.84
C LYS A 78 11.99 0.83 2.74
N SER A 79 12.32 0.67 4.00
CA SER A 79 12.13 1.59 5.13
C SER A 79 13.45 2.24 5.60
N VAL A 80 14.27 2.74 4.67
CA VAL A 80 15.65 3.17 4.99
C VAL A 80 15.69 4.39 5.91
N GLU A 81 14.69 5.26 5.77
CA GLU A 81 14.42 6.44 6.57
C GLU A 81 14.14 6.13 8.06
N HIS A 82 13.91 4.86 8.41
CA HIS A 82 13.67 4.37 9.76
C HIS A 82 14.85 3.56 10.35
N THR A 83 16.01 3.47 9.67
CA THR A 83 17.13 2.61 10.11
C THR A 83 17.85 3.05 11.39
N ALA A 84 17.67 4.30 11.82
CA ALA A 84 18.20 4.78 13.10
C ALA A 84 17.44 4.19 14.31
N PHE A 85 16.27 3.59 14.08
CA PHE A 85 15.41 3.06 15.13
C PHE A 85 15.49 1.52 15.18
N PRO A 86 15.49 0.93 16.39
CA PRO A 86 15.56 -0.52 16.54
C PRO A 86 14.28 -1.21 16.02
N GLY A 87 14.45 -2.40 15.45
CA GLY A 87 13.33 -3.26 15.00
C GLY A 87 12.96 -3.11 13.52
N THR A 88 13.38 -2.05 12.84
CA THR A 88 13.17 -1.86 11.40
C THR A 88 13.86 -2.95 10.59
N LEU A 89 13.12 -3.61 9.69
CA LEU A 89 13.65 -4.53 8.69
C LEU A 89 13.46 -3.89 7.32
N THR A 90 14.53 -3.77 6.54
CA THR A 90 14.47 -3.11 5.24
C THR A 90 15.35 -3.80 4.21
N PHE A 91 14.86 -3.86 2.98
CA PHE A 91 15.66 -4.20 1.80
C PHE A 91 16.24 -2.95 1.15
N THR A 92 17.20 -3.17 0.25
CA THR A 92 17.63 -2.12 -0.70
C THR A 92 16.57 -1.95 -1.79
N TYR A 93 16.57 -0.79 -2.45
CA TYR A 93 15.62 -0.54 -3.55
C TYR A 93 15.85 -1.49 -4.74
N GLU A 94 17.10 -1.89 -5.02
CA GLU A 94 17.43 -2.82 -6.10
C GLU A 94 16.88 -4.21 -5.82
N THR A 95 17.02 -4.68 -4.58
CA THR A 95 16.51 -6.00 -4.16
C THR A 95 14.99 -6.02 -4.26
N LEU A 96 14.34 -4.97 -3.74
CA LEU A 96 12.89 -4.84 -3.75
C LEU A 96 12.33 -4.77 -5.18
N ALA A 97 12.91 -3.91 -6.02
CA ALA A 97 12.52 -3.78 -7.42
C ALA A 97 12.64 -5.10 -8.17
N LYS A 98 13.75 -5.82 -7.95
CA LYS A 98 13.99 -7.12 -8.58
C LYS A 98 12.97 -8.17 -8.14
N MET A 99 12.71 -8.31 -6.84
CA MET A 99 11.71 -9.26 -6.34
C MET A 99 10.30 -8.97 -6.89
N TRP A 100 9.88 -7.71 -6.87
CA TRP A 100 8.57 -7.30 -7.38
C TRP A 100 8.44 -7.52 -8.89
N PHE A 101 9.49 -7.24 -9.66
CA PHE A 101 9.52 -7.54 -11.08
C PHE A 101 9.44 -9.05 -11.35
N GLU A 102 10.21 -9.87 -10.64
CA GLU A 102 10.19 -11.35 -10.80
C GLU A 102 8.84 -11.98 -10.40
N LEU A 103 8.14 -11.40 -9.42
CA LEU A 103 6.75 -11.75 -9.11
C LEU A 103 5.81 -11.38 -10.26
N GLY A 104 5.93 -10.17 -10.82
CA GLY A 104 5.20 -9.76 -12.01
C GLY A 104 5.47 -10.66 -13.22
N GLU A 105 6.71 -11.08 -13.45
CA GLU A 105 7.08 -12.07 -14.48
C GLU A 105 6.40 -13.40 -14.24
N SER A 106 6.25 -13.82 -12.99
CA SER A 106 5.56 -15.06 -12.63
C SER A 106 4.06 -14.99 -12.88
N VAL A 107 3.43 -13.86 -12.56
CA VAL A 107 2.02 -13.58 -12.89
C VAL A 107 1.81 -13.57 -14.40
N ASN A 108 2.68 -12.87 -15.14
CA ASN A 108 2.64 -12.82 -16.60
C ASN A 108 2.81 -14.19 -17.25
N ARG A 109 3.75 -15.00 -16.73
CA ARG A 109 3.99 -16.37 -17.22
C ARG A 109 2.80 -17.30 -17.00
N ALA A 110 1.98 -17.03 -15.98
CA ALA A 110 0.72 -17.74 -15.76
C ALA A 110 -0.40 -17.29 -16.73
N GLY A 111 -0.18 -16.27 -17.56
CA GLY A 111 -1.13 -15.75 -18.53
C GLY A 111 -1.87 -14.47 -18.08
N CYS A 112 -1.69 -14.04 -16.83
CA CYS A 112 -2.35 -12.84 -16.32
C CYS A 112 -1.59 -11.57 -16.75
N ARG A 113 -2.31 -10.65 -17.40
CA ARG A 113 -1.73 -9.44 -18.02
C ARG A 113 -1.93 -8.18 -17.19
N LYS A 114 -2.72 -8.26 -16.11
CA LYS A 114 -3.10 -7.12 -15.26
C LYS A 114 -2.64 -7.36 -13.83
N ILE A 115 -1.94 -6.40 -13.24
CA ILE A 115 -1.46 -6.48 -11.86
C ILE A 115 -1.63 -5.15 -11.14
N ILE A 116 -2.09 -5.19 -9.89
CA ILE A 116 -2.16 -4.04 -8.99
C ILE A 116 -1.19 -4.29 -7.84
N PHE A 117 -0.22 -3.39 -7.67
CA PHE A 117 0.57 -3.30 -6.44
C PHE A 117 -0.21 -2.45 -5.44
N VAL A 118 -0.47 -2.99 -4.26
CA VAL A 118 -1.23 -2.30 -3.20
C VAL A 118 -0.29 -2.00 -2.04
N ASN A 119 0.13 -0.75 -1.94
CA ASN A 119 1.14 -0.26 -1.01
C ASN A 119 0.52 0.43 0.22
N SER A 120 1.16 0.27 1.38
CA SER A 120 0.75 0.90 2.63
C SER A 120 1.90 1.61 3.36
N HIS A 121 3.01 1.90 2.68
CA HIS A 121 4.21 2.48 3.31
C HIS A 121 4.84 3.60 2.45
N GLY A 122 5.26 4.70 3.09
CA GLY A 122 5.82 5.92 2.50
C GLY A 122 7.11 5.77 1.69
N GLY A 123 8.00 4.87 2.08
CA GLY A 123 9.39 4.83 1.60
C GLY A 123 9.65 4.14 0.27
N GLN A 124 8.63 3.54 -0.33
CA GLN A 124 8.74 2.69 -1.52
C GLN A 124 7.81 2.95 -2.73
N PRO A 125 6.90 3.95 -2.77
CA PRO A 125 6.07 4.23 -3.96
C PRO A 125 6.87 4.42 -5.24
N GLN A 126 8.03 5.09 -5.18
CA GLN A 126 8.87 5.37 -6.36
C GLN A 126 9.46 4.08 -6.93
N VAL A 127 9.83 3.12 -6.08
CA VAL A 127 10.28 1.79 -6.50
C VAL A 127 9.14 1.05 -7.18
N MET A 128 7.94 1.11 -6.61
CA MET A 128 6.74 0.47 -7.17
C MET A 128 6.40 1.05 -8.56
N GLU A 129 6.45 2.37 -8.72
CA GLU A 129 6.20 3.05 -10.00
C GLU A 129 7.20 2.64 -11.09
N ILE A 130 8.49 2.54 -10.73
CA ILE A 130 9.54 2.03 -11.63
C ILE A 130 9.21 0.61 -12.06
N VAL A 131 8.88 -0.29 -11.12
CA VAL A 131 8.55 -1.68 -11.45
C VAL A 131 7.32 -1.78 -12.35
N CYS A 132 6.26 -1.01 -12.07
CA CYS A 132 5.07 -0.97 -12.94
C CYS A 132 5.43 -0.57 -14.38
N ARG A 133 6.31 0.43 -14.54
CA ARG A 133 6.79 0.84 -15.87
C ARG A 133 7.61 -0.25 -16.55
N GLU A 134 8.49 -0.91 -15.80
CA GLU A 134 9.32 -2.00 -16.33
C GLU A 134 8.48 -3.20 -16.77
N LEU A 135 7.49 -3.62 -15.98
CA LEU A 135 6.55 -4.68 -16.35
C LEU A 135 5.78 -4.34 -17.62
N ARG A 136 5.33 -3.09 -17.75
CA ARG A 136 4.70 -2.59 -18.98
C ARG A 136 5.66 -2.67 -20.17
N VAL A 137 6.87 -2.17 -20.04
CA VAL A 137 7.81 -2.06 -21.17
C VAL A 137 8.35 -3.42 -21.60
N LYS A 138 8.66 -4.31 -20.64
CA LYS A 138 9.31 -5.60 -20.91
C LYS A 138 8.32 -6.72 -21.20
N LEU A 139 7.14 -6.69 -20.59
CA LEU A 139 6.17 -7.79 -20.64
C LEU A 139 4.83 -7.39 -21.24
N GLY A 140 4.63 -6.11 -21.58
CA GLY A 140 3.35 -5.62 -22.10
C GLY A 140 2.21 -5.72 -21.09
N MET A 141 2.50 -5.80 -19.79
CA MET A 141 1.48 -5.87 -18.75
C MET A 141 0.82 -4.51 -18.51
N PHE A 142 -0.43 -4.54 -18.06
CA PHE A 142 -1.07 -3.40 -17.42
C PHE A 142 -0.81 -3.46 -15.91
N ALA A 143 0.25 -2.78 -15.47
CA ALA A 143 0.64 -2.73 -14.06
C ALA A 143 0.24 -1.39 -13.43
N VAL A 144 -0.44 -1.46 -12.29
CA VAL A 144 -0.99 -0.31 -11.56
C VAL A 144 -0.32 -0.20 -10.20
N SER A 145 0.17 1.00 -9.87
CA SER A 145 0.67 1.36 -8.54
C SER A 145 -0.43 2.04 -7.75
N ALA A 146 -0.84 1.46 -6.63
CA ALA A 146 -1.92 1.99 -5.79
C ALA A 146 -1.52 2.02 -4.31
N TRP A 147 -2.06 3.01 -3.59
CA TRP A 147 -2.11 2.98 -2.14
C TRP A 147 -3.24 2.07 -1.66
N ALA A 148 -3.10 1.48 -0.47
CA ALA A 148 -4.13 0.63 0.16
C ALA A 148 -5.46 1.37 0.34
N SER A 149 -5.41 2.69 0.59
CA SER A 149 -6.60 3.54 0.65
C SER A 149 -7.28 3.77 -0.70
N ALA A 150 -6.59 3.52 -1.83
CA ALA A 150 -7.09 3.72 -3.18
C ALA A 150 -7.81 5.08 -3.38
N GLY A 151 -7.27 6.14 -2.79
CA GLY A 151 -7.81 7.49 -2.89
C GLY A 151 -9.12 7.72 -2.12
N ALA A 152 -9.40 6.91 -1.09
CA ALA A 152 -10.51 7.14 -0.18
C ALA A 152 -10.38 8.50 0.52
N ASP A 153 -11.52 9.17 0.71
CA ASP A 153 -11.59 10.44 1.43
C ASP A 153 -11.79 10.17 2.92
N PHE A 154 -10.95 10.83 3.72
CA PHE A 154 -10.94 10.75 5.18
C PHE A 154 -11.04 12.12 5.85
N SER A 155 -11.39 13.17 5.10
CA SER A 155 -11.47 14.56 5.59
C SER A 155 -12.55 14.80 6.66
N ASP A 156 -13.52 13.90 6.78
CA ASP A 156 -14.52 13.86 7.85
C ASP A 156 -14.09 12.99 9.05
N LEU A 157 -13.07 12.14 8.90
CA LEU A 157 -12.55 11.29 9.97
C LEU A 157 -11.38 11.94 10.72
N TYR A 158 -10.53 12.66 9.99
CA TYR A 158 -9.31 13.27 10.52
C TYR A 158 -9.24 14.75 10.18
N SER A 159 -8.61 15.52 11.06
CA SER A 159 -8.43 16.95 10.81
C SER A 159 -7.53 17.19 9.60
N ALA A 160 -7.68 18.35 8.94
CA ALA A 160 -6.77 18.74 7.86
C ALA A 160 -5.31 18.84 8.32
N HIS A 161 -5.08 19.13 9.61
CA HIS A 161 -3.75 19.13 10.21
C HIS A 161 -3.17 17.71 10.26
N GLU A 162 -3.95 16.75 10.76
CA GLU A 162 -3.56 15.35 10.82
C GLU A 162 -3.30 14.77 9.43
N LEU A 163 -4.20 14.98 8.48
CA LEU A 163 -4.03 14.49 7.10
C LEU A 163 -2.78 15.05 6.40
N LYS A 164 -2.25 16.18 6.88
CA LYS A 164 -1.08 16.83 6.30
C LYS A 164 0.21 16.52 7.03
N HIS A 165 0.17 16.44 8.36
CA HIS A 165 1.37 16.34 9.21
C HIS A 165 1.47 15.00 9.94
N GLY A 166 0.36 14.28 10.11
CA GLY A 166 0.26 12.97 10.76
C GLY A 166 0.69 11.82 9.87
N ILE A 167 1.87 11.96 9.24
CA ILE A 167 2.31 11.08 8.16
C ILE A 167 2.85 9.71 8.62
N HIS A 168 3.06 9.51 9.94
CA HIS A 168 3.74 8.31 10.45
C HIS A 168 3.44 8.05 11.93
N GLY A 169 2.81 6.94 12.30
CA GLY A 169 2.41 6.62 13.68
C GLY A 169 1.40 7.60 14.29
N GLY A 170 0.75 8.44 13.47
CA GLY A 170 -0.21 9.46 13.89
C GLY A 170 -1.57 8.91 14.28
N GLU A 171 -2.57 9.80 14.36
CA GLU A 171 -3.95 9.49 14.71
C GLU A 171 -4.56 8.43 13.79
N ALA A 172 -4.33 8.53 12.48
CA ALA A 172 -4.95 7.64 11.49
C ALA A 172 -4.46 6.19 11.61
N GLU A 173 -3.16 5.98 11.64
CA GLU A 173 -2.57 4.64 11.74
C GLU A 173 -2.82 4.01 13.11
N THR A 174 -2.73 4.82 14.17
CA THR A 174 -3.07 4.37 15.52
C THR A 174 -4.54 3.96 15.61
N SER A 175 -5.45 4.72 14.99
CA SER A 175 -6.88 4.40 14.92
C SER A 175 -7.13 3.05 14.23
N VAL A 176 -6.51 2.83 13.06
CA VAL A 176 -6.62 1.55 12.33
C VAL A 176 -6.04 0.40 13.16
N MET A 177 -4.90 0.60 13.81
CA MET A 177 -4.30 -0.41 14.67
C MET A 177 -5.19 -0.74 15.88
N LEU A 178 -5.83 0.25 16.50
CA LEU A 178 -6.78 0.03 17.61
C LEU A 178 -7.99 -0.80 17.19
N HIS A 179 -8.36 -0.76 15.91
CA HIS A 179 -9.38 -1.62 15.31
C HIS A 179 -8.86 -3.04 15.06
N LEU A 180 -7.70 -3.19 14.42
CA LEU A 180 -7.19 -4.47 13.93
C LEU A 180 -6.45 -5.30 15.00
N HIS A 181 -5.65 -4.64 15.85
CA HIS A 181 -4.68 -5.25 16.75
C HIS A 181 -4.54 -4.48 18.07
N ARG A 182 -5.66 -4.15 18.71
CA ARG A 182 -5.70 -3.40 19.98
C ARG A 182 -4.70 -3.89 21.04
N ASP A 183 -4.55 -5.21 21.17
CA ASP A 183 -3.71 -5.84 22.19
C ASP A 183 -2.20 -5.61 21.99
N LEU A 184 -1.79 -5.07 20.84
CA LEU A 184 -0.38 -4.78 20.51
C LEU A 184 0.00 -3.32 20.74
N ILE A 185 -0.92 -2.49 21.22
CA ILE A 185 -0.76 -1.03 21.29
C ILE A 185 -0.67 -0.61 22.75
N ASP A 186 0.33 0.19 23.05
CA ASP A 186 0.49 0.76 24.38
C ASP A 186 0.15 2.25 24.37
N MET A 187 -1.15 2.55 24.52
CA MET A 187 -1.68 3.92 24.49
C MET A 187 -1.13 4.81 25.61
N GLN A 188 -0.46 4.26 26.63
CA GLN A 188 0.20 5.08 27.65
C GLN A 188 1.36 5.92 27.07
N TYR A 189 1.90 5.48 25.94
CA TYR A 189 2.97 6.16 25.20
C TYR A 189 2.47 6.94 23.98
N ALA A 190 1.16 6.94 23.72
CA ALA A 190 0.58 7.73 22.64
C ALA A 190 0.53 9.22 23.06
N ASP A 191 1.02 10.10 22.19
CA ASP A 191 1.10 11.55 22.44
C ASP A 191 0.82 12.32 21.14
N ASP A 192 0.85 13.65 21.22
CA ASP A 192 0.87 14.54 20.06
C ASP A 192 2.31 14.80 19.59
N PHE A 193 2.77 13.99 18.63
CA PHE A 193 4.14 14.04 18.13
C PHE A 193 4.26 15.09 17.02
N VAL A 194 4.48 16.35 17.41
CA VAL A 194 4.59 17.46 16.46
C VAL A 194 5.84 17.31 15.58
N PRO A 195 5.70 17.20 14.24
CA PRO A 195 6.83 17.07 13.32
C PRO A 195 7.37 18.43 12.86
N VAL A 196 8.61 18.43 12.36
CA VAL A 196 9.26 19.64 11.79
C VAL A 196 8.47 20.28 10.63
N SER A 197 7.62 19.52 9.94
CA SER A 197 6.80 20.04 8.84
C SER A 197 5.82 21.14 9.28
N VAL A 198 5.41 21.15 10.55
CA VAL A 198 4.58 22.21 11.13
C VAL A 198 5.37 23.52 11.25
N GLU A 199 6.63 23.45 11.68
CA GLU A 199 7.52 24.62 11.73
C GLU A 199 7.80 25.18 10.34
N LEU A 200 8.10 24.31 9.38
CA LEU A 200 8.38 24.69 7.99
C LEU A 200 7.17 25.36 7.31
N GLU A 201 5.96 24.86 7.57
CA GLU A 201 4.73 25.50 7.09
C GLU A 201 4.56 26.90 7.68
N ASN A 202 4.68 27.03 9.01
CA ASN A 202 4.51 28.30 9.70
C ASN A 202 5.52 29.36 9.26
N ALA A 203 6.72 28.92 8.83
CA ALA A 203 7.72 29.79 8.23
C ALA A 203 7.38 30.25 6.79
N GLY A 204 6.30 29.74 6.19
CA GLY A 204 5.91 30.03 4.80
C GLY A 204 6.87 29.43 3.76
N GLY A 205 7.64 28.41 4.16
CA GLY A 205 8.64 27.77 3.32
C GLY A 205 8.01 26.86 2.26
N LEU A 206 8.76 26.65 1.17
CA LEU A 206 8.38 25.68 0.14
C LEU A 206 8.90 24.26 0.43
N LEU A 207 9.88 24.13 1.33
CA LEU A 207 10.56 22.88 1.67
C LEU A 207 9.75 22.08 2.70
N MET A 208 9.55 20.78 2.46
CA MET A 208 8.86 19.86 3.36
C MET A 208 9.58 18.50 3.40
N PRO A 209 9.37 17.64 4.42
CA PRO A 209 9.85 16.26 4.38
C PRO A 209 9.26 15.49 3.19
N GLU A 210 7.94 15.62 2.99
CA GLU A 210 7.21 15.01 1.88
C GLU A 210 6.46 16.05 1.03
N GLY A 211 6.11 15.67 -0.20
CA GLY A 211 5.37 16.51 -1.14
C GLY A 211 6.21 16.98 -2.33
N ARG A 212 5.79 18.08 -2.96
CA ARG A 212 6.34 18.53 -4.25
C ARG A 212 7.82 18.93 -4.18
N ILE A 213 8.27 19.46 -3.05
CA ILE A 213 9.66 19.87 -2.82
C ILE A 213 10.14 19.23 -1.52
N GLY A 214 10.35 17.92 -1.60
CA GLY A 214 10.90 17.07 -0.55
C GLY A 214 12.43 17.12 -0.45
N TYR A 215 12.98 16.66 0.68
CA TYR A 215 14.42 16.38 0.85
C TYR A 215 14.63 14.95 1.37
N GLY A 216 15.86 14.44 1.29
CA GLY A 216 16.19 13.10 1.80
C GLY A 216 16.30 13.08 3.32
N TRP A 217 15.16 13.01 4.00
CA TRP A 217 15.06 12.96 5.45
C TRP A 217 15.23 11.53 5.99
N GLN A 218 15.66 11.42 7.24
CA GLN A 218 15.41 10.26 8.09
C GLN A 218 14.47 10.67 9.22
N THR A 219 13.79 9.71 9.83
CA THR A 219 12.65 10.02 10.72
C THR A 219 13.06 10.87 11.92
N GLN A 220 14.26 10.65 12.46
CA GLN A 220 14.80 11.46 13.56
C GLN A 220 15.07 12.92 13.17
N ASP A 221 15.20 13.23 11.87
CA ASP A 221 15.31 14.61 11.37
C ASP A 221 13.93 15.31 11.40
N VAL A 222 12.85 14.53 11.32
CA VAL A 222 11.45 15.02 11.27
C VAL A 222 10.85 15.08 12.67
N GLN A 223 11.01 14.00 13.44
CA GLN A 223 10.59 13.89 14.83
C GLN A 223 11.42 12.80 15.55
N PRO A 224 12.28 13.16 16.54
CA PRO A 224 13.10 12.24 17.33
C PRO A 224 12.39 11.03 17.97
N SER A 225 11.10 11.10 18.30
CA SER A 225 10.35 9.96 18.84
C SER A 225 10.05 8.88 17.79
N GLY A 226 10.11 9.24 16.50
CA GLY A 226 9.82 8.37 15.38
C GLY A 226 8.37 8.45 14.87
N ALA A 227 7.42 8.99 15.64
CA ALA A 227 6.03 9.22 15.19
C ALA A 227 5.79 10.70 14.85
N CYS A 228 4.81 10.99 14.01
CA CYS A 228 4.40 12.29 13.53
C CYS A 228 2.85 12.33 13.55
N GLY A 229 2.26 13.26 14.29
CA GLY A 229 0.80 13.41 14.42
C GLY A 229 0.25 13.08 15.81
N ASN A 230 -1.06 13.25 15.98
CA ASN A 230 -1.72 13.14 17.27
C ASN A 230 -2.24 11.72 17.55
N ALA A 231 -1.34 10.82 17.93
CA ALA A 231 -1.68 9.45 18.28
C ALA A 231 -2.62 9.36 19.49
N ALA A 232 -2.54 10.30 20.44
CA ALA A 232 -3.40 10.32 21.63
C ALA A 232 -4.89 10.55 21.30
N ALA A 233 -5.19 11.15 20.14
CA ALA A 233 -6.56 11.37 19.68
C ALA A 233 -7.17 10.13 19.02
N ALA A 234 -6.40 9.06 18.77
CA ALA A 234 -6.83 7.92 17.99
C ALA A 234 -8.08 7.20 18.52
N ASP A 235 -8.91 6.71 17.60
CA ASP A 235 -10.18 6.05 17.91
C ASP A 235 -10.41 4.81 17.03
N ALA A 236 -10.83 3.71 17.64
CA ALA A 236 -10.99 2.44 16.93
C ALA A 236 -12.15 2.44 15.92
N GLU A 237 -13.20 3.23 16.16
CA GLU A 237 -14.33 3.31 15.22
C GLU A 237 -13.91 4.05 13.94
N ARG A 238 -13.12 5.12 14.06
CA ARG A 238 -12.47 5.76 12.90
C ARG A 238 -11.52 4.82 12.17
N GLY A 239 -10.79 3.97 12.90
CA GLY A 239 -9.97 2.92 12.31
C GLY A 239 -10.77 1.92 11.48
N ARG A 240 -11.90 1.44 12.02
CA ARG A 240 -12.83 0.54 11.32
C ARG A 240 -13.36 1.18 10.03
N GLU A 241 -13.80 2.44 10.12
CA GLU A 241 -14.33 3.18 8.98
C GLU A 241 -13.26 3.47 7.93
N HIS A 242 -12.02 3.77 8.33
CA HIS A 242 -10.88 3.92 7.42
C HIS A 242 -10.66 2.65 6.59
N VAL A 243 -10.62 1.47 7.23
CA VAL A 243 -10.45 0.18 6.54
C VAL A 243 -11.63 -0.10 5.61
N GLU A 244 -12.86 0.15 6.06
CA GLU A 244 -14.07 -0.04 5.24
C GLU A 244 -14.05 0.80 3.96
N ARG A 245 -13.72 2.09 4.07
CA ARG A 245 -13.66 2.99 2.91
C ARG A 245 -12.52 2.63 1.97
N SER A 246 -11.36 2.31 2.52
CA SER A 246 -10.19 1.86 1.75
C SER A 246 -10.54 0.62 0.93
N ALA A 247 -11.19 -0.37 1.55
CA ALA A 247 -11.60 -1.60 0.89
C ALA A 247 -12.62 -1.36 -0.23
N ARG A 248 -13.62 -0.49 -0.01
CA ARG A 248 -14.59 -0.12 -1.05
C ARG A 248 -13.95 0.60 -2.24
N ASN A 249 -13.02 1.51 -1.97
CA ASN A 249 -12.29 2.19 -3.04
C ASN A 249 -11.35 1.25 -3.79
N LEU A 250 -10.69 0.32 -3.08
CA LEU A 250 -9.85 -0.69 -3.71
C LEU A 250 -10.68 -1.62 -4.60
N LEU A 251 -11.86 -2.06 -4.15
CA LEU A 251 -12.80 -2.84 -4.98
C LEU A 251 -13.22 -2.06 -6.24
N LYS A 252 -13.48 -0.77 -6.11
CA LYS A 252 -13.77 0.09 -7.26
C LYS A 252 -12.60 0.13 -8.24
N LEU A 253 -11.37 0.34 -7.76
CA LEU A 253 -10.16 0.32 -8.59
C LEU A 253 -9.99 -1.03 -9.30
N ILE A 254 -10.21 -2.14 -8.59
CA ILE A 254 -10.13 -3.49 -9.15
C ILE A 254 -11.10 -3.65 -10.32
N ASN A 255 -12.33 -3.18 -10.19
CA ASN A 255 -13.31 -3.20 -11.28
C ASN A 255 -12.88 -2.33 -12.47
N GLU A 256 -12.33 -1.13 -12.22
CA GLU A 256 -11.78 -0.29 -13.30
C GLU A 256 -10.62 -0.97 -14.05
N VAL A 257 -9.76 -1.71 -13.34
CA VAL A 257 -8.65 -2.47 -13.93
C VAL A 257 -9.15 -3.68 -14.70
N LEU A 258 -10.16 -4.39 -14.17
CA LEU A 258 -10.83 -5.49 -14.87
C LEU A 258 -11.44 -5.03 -16.20
N GLU A 259 -12.10 -3.88 -16.21
CA GLU A 259 -12.72 -3.30 -17.41
C GLU A 259 -11.72 -2.63 -18.36
N PHE A 260 -10.49 -2.35 -17.91
CA PHE A 260 -9.50 -1.67 -18.75
C PHE A 260 -9.11 -2.53 -19.97
N PRO A 261 -9.27 -2.02 -21.20
CA PRO A 261 -9.02 -2.80 -22.40
C PRO A 261 -7.52 -2.84 -22.71
N LEU A 262 -6.96 -4.05 -22.80
CA LEU A 262 -5.53 -4.28 -22.97
C LEU A 262 -4.97 -3.78 -24.31
N ASP A 263 -5.81 -3.57 -25.33
CA ASP A 263 -5.39 -3.01 -26.62
C ASP A 263 -4.92 -1.54 -26.53
N ARG A 264 -5.28 -0.82 -25.45
CA ARG A 264 -4.74 0.51 -25.13
C ARG A 264 -3.28 0.46 -24.68
N ILE A 265 -2.80 -0.72 -24.26
CA ILE A 265 -1.40 -0.97 -23.92
C ILE A 265 -0.67 -1.37 -25.20
N THR A 266 -0.27 -0.35 -25.98
CA THR A 266 0.30 -0.54 -27.32
C THR A 266 1.70 0.05 -27.44
N ASP A 267 2.55 -0.59 -28.25
CA ASP A 267 3.85 -0.06 -28.65
C ASP A 267 3.78 0.68 -29.99
N LYS A 268 2.59 0.75 -30.61
CA LYS A 268 2.37 1.49 -31.84
C LYS A 268 2.37 2.99 -31.55
N THR A 269 3.33 3.71 -32.13
CA THR A 269 3.35 5.17 -32.12
C THR A 269 2.94 5.73 -33.47
N MET A 270 2.65 7.03 -33.53
CA MET A 270 2.39 7.74 -34.80
C MET A 270 3.63 7.88 -35.68
N TYR A 271 4.82 7.49 -35.19
CA TYR A 271 6.09 7.61 -35.87
C TYR A 271 6.59 6.22 -36.31
N ARG A 272 7.25 6.16 -37.47
CA ARG A 272 7.90 4.94 -37.94
C ARG A 272 9.19 4.73 -37.14
N SER A 273 9.29 3.57 -36.51
CA SER A 273 10.53 3.02 -35.92
C SER A 273 11.49 2.55 -37.01
#